data_AF-A0A930XSV9-F1
#
_entry.id   AF-A0A930XSV9-F1
#
_cell.length_a   1.000
_cell.length_b   1.000
_cell.length_c   1.000
_cell.angle_alpha   90.00
_cell.angle_beta   90.00
_cell.angle_gamma   90.00
#
_symmetry.space_group_name_H-M   'P 1'
#
loop_
_entity.id
_entity.type
_entity.pdbx_description
1 polymer ?
#
loop_
_entity_poly.entity_id
_entity_poly.type
_entity_poly.pdbx_seq_one_letter_code
_entity_poly.pdbx_strand_id
1 'polypeptide(L)'
;MTFAMKQTLLAVAVGAGCVGMVMDVRPAVAATLTWTLSGFNFADGTTAVGSFDYDADTNTYSNINITVSNPIPANGVPGYVYGTFTDSDFIGGSSTALLLGPNENLFDQSFGSPLTNAGGTIGVTASYGNLDIVDIRNTTGTISTVGATPVPAPPGVLGLLLSGALAAHKARKSRSDAALAGSNKDVVK
;
A
#
# COMPACT_ATOMS: atom_id res chain seq x y z
N MET A 1 -1.50 -59.10 51.51
CA MET A 1 -2.38 -59.27 50.34
C MET A 1 -2.16 -58.07 49.45
N THR A 2 -1.50 -58.30 48.32
CA THR A 2 -0.81 -57.29 47.51
C THR A 2 -1.60 -57.10 46.23
N PHE A 3 -2.18 -55.92 46.00
CA PHE A 3 -2.87 -55.60 44.75
C PHE A 3 -1.96 -54.78 43.85
N ALA A 4 -1.55 -55.39 42.74
CA ALA A 4 -0.80 -54.77 41.66
C ALA A 4 -1.73 -53.93 40.77
N MET A 5 -1.51 -52.62 40.71
CA MET A 5 -2.21 -51.69 39.81
C MET A 5 -1.38 -51.50 38.54
N LYS A 6 -1.87 -52.06 37.42
CA LYS A 6 -1.23 -52.01 36.10
C LYS A 6 -1.33 -50.60 35.50
N GLN A 7 -0.18 -49.96 35.39
CA GLN A 7 0.05 -48.71 34.67
C GLN A 7 -0.14 -48.95 33.17
N THR A 8 -1.15 -48.33 32.56
CA THR A 8 -1.37 -48.38 31.10
C THR A 8 -0.95 -47.04 30.50
N LEU A 9 0.29 -46.95 30.03
CA LEU A 9 0.75 -45.87 29.16
C LEU A 9 0.02 -45.97 27.82
N LEU A 10 -0.74 -44.95 27.43
CA LEU A 10 -1.12 -44.73 26.04
C LEU A 10 -0.13 -43.74 25.42
N ALA A 11 0.91 -44.27 24.79
CA ALA A 11 1.79 -43.51 23.93
C ALA A 11 1.07 -43.22 22.62
N VAL A 12 0.75 -41.95 22.35
CA VAL A 12 0.39 -41.48 21.00
C VAL A 12 1.60 -40.75 20.45
N ALA A 13 2.38 -41.47 19.64
CA ALA A 13 3.50 -40.93 18.89
C ALA A 13 3.38 -41.39 17.43
N VAL A 14 2.69 -40.60 16.59
CA VAL A 14 2.86 -40.51 15.12
C VAL A 14 2.25 -39.15 14.70
N GLY A 15 2.89 -38.24 13.97
CA GLY A 15 4.06 -38.40 13.14
C GLY A 15 4.94 -37.15 13.09
N ALA A 16 6.23 -37.41 13.24
CA ALA A 16 7.33 -36.59 12.74
C ALA A 16 7.21 -36.48 11.21
N GLY A 17 7.20 -35.24 10.71
CA GLY A 17 7.10 -34.95 9.28
C GLY A 17 6.96 -33.47 8.93
N CYS A 18 7.03 -32.55 9.91
CA CYS A 18 7.06 -31.12 9.66
C CYS A 18 8.46 -30.58 9.97
N VAL A 19 9.49 -31.12 9.31
CA VAL A 19 10.82 -30.52 9.33
C VAL A 19 10.75 -29.24 8.49
N GLY A 20 10.55 -28.13 9.21
CA GLY A 20 10.99 -26.79 8.85
C GLY A 20 10.74 -26.34 7.42
N MET A 21 9.48 -26.19 6.99
CA MET A 21 9.20 -25.06 6.10
C MET A 21 9.35 -23.80 6.95
N VAL A 22 10.59 -23.28 7.03
CA VAL A 22 10.82 -21.90 7.44
C VAL A 22 10.10 -21.08 6.39
N MET A 23 8.89 -20.67 6.72
CA MET A 23 8.14 -19.69 5.96
C MET A 23 9.00 -18.43 6.03
N ASP A 24 9.81 -18.18 4.99
CA ASP A 24 10.45 -16.88 4.79
C ASP A 24 9.29 -15.90 4.51
N VAL A 25 8.66 -15.44 5.60
CA VAL A 25 7.70 -14.34 5.57
C VAL A 25 8.55 -13.11 5.30
N ARG A 26 8.92 -12.92 4.04
CA ARG A 26 9.47 -11.64 3.62
C ARG A 26 8.37 -10.63 3.90
N PRO A 27 8.65 -9.58 4.69
CA PRO A 27 7.72 -8.46 4.77
C PRO A 27 7.41 -8.06 3.33
N ALA A 28 6.13 -7.85 3.02
CA ALA A 28 5.77 -7.24 1.76
C ALA A 28 6.54 -5.92 1.70
N VAL A 29 7.58 -5.87 0.87
CA VAL A 29 8.38 -4.66 0.74
C VAL A 29 7.50 -3.72 -0.04
N ALA A 30 7.03 -2.69 0.65
CA ALA A 30 6.43 -1.50 0.08
C ALA A 30 7.29 -1.05 -1.10
N ALA A 31 6.79 -1.24 -2.32
CA ALA A 31 7.50 -0.73 -3.47
C ALA A 31 7.22 0.78 -3.50
N THR A 32 8.22 1.57 -3.13
CA THR A 32 8.22 3.01 -3.41
C THR A 32 7.89 3.21 -4.89
N LEU A 33 6.89 4.05 -5.17
CA LEU A 33 6.45 4.33 -6.54
C LEU A 33 6.84 5.73 -6.96
N THR A 34 7.36 5.84 -8.19
CA THR A 34 7.57 7.12 -8.84
C THR A 34 6.26 7.64 -9.43
N TRP A 35 5.80 8.76 -8.90
CA TRP A 35 4.66 9.53 -9.39
C TRP A 35 5.14 10.64 -10.30
N THR A 36 4.49 10.81 -11.45
CA THR A 36 4.82 11.84 -12.45
C THR A 36 3.65 12.79 -12.64
N LEU A 37 3.94 14.09 -12.60
CA LEU A 37 2.96 15.15 -12.86
C LEU A 37 2.77 15.31 -14.37
N SER A 38 1.52 15.25 -14.83
CA SER A 38 1.16 15.40 -16.25
C SER A 38 -0.08 16.26 -16.43
N GLY A 39 -0.03 17.17 -17.41
CA GLY A 39 -1.15 18.06 -17.74
C GLY A 39 -1.51 19.06 -16.64
N PHE A 40 -0.59 19.34 -15.72
CA PHE A 40 -0.77 20.35 -14.68
C PHE A 40 -0.69 21.74 -15.29
N ASN A 41 -1.84 22.41 -15.34
CA ASN A 41 -1.94 23.79 -15.77
C ASN A 41 -2.50 24.62 -14.61
N PHE A 42 -1.97 25.82 -14.46
CA PHE A 42 -2.45 26.81 -13.52
C PHE A 42 -3.33 27.82 -14.26
N ALA A 43 -4.18 28.53 -13.50
CA ALA A 43 -5.07 29.54 -14.06
C ALA A 43 -4.36 30.71 -14.79
N ASP A 44 -3.07 30.94 -14.51
CA ASP A 44 -2.23 31.97 -15.12
C ASP A 44 -1.49 31.50 -16.38
N GLY A 45 -1.74 30.26 -16.83
CA GLY A 45 -1.10 29.65 -17.99
C GLY A 45 0.28 29.04 -17.72
N THR A 46 0.76 29.06 -16.46
CA THR A 46 1.93 28.25 -16.07
C THR A 46 1.58 26.78 -16.03
N THR A 47 2.62 25.96 -15.93
CA THR A 47 2.56 24.50 -15.93
C THR A 47 3.48 23.92 -14.88
N ALA A 48 3.11 22.80 -14.27
CA ALA A 48 3.99 22.01 -13.41
C ALA A 48 4.32 20.69 -14.09
N VAL A 49 5.59 20.28 -14.04
CA VAL A 49 6.07 19.01 -14.57
C VAL A 49 7.11 18.42 -13.63
N GLY A 50 7.25 17.11 -13.61
CA GLY A 50 8.28 16.46 -12.80
C GLY A 50 7.77 15.19 -12.15
N SER A 51 8.50 14.73 -11.14
CA SER A 51 8.23 13.50 -10.43
C SER A 51 8.67 13.53 -8.98
N PHE A 52 8.13 12.60 -8.20
CA PHE A 52 8.62 12.26 -6.88
C PHE A 52 8.38 10.78 -6.61
N ASP A 53 9.13 10.22 -5.69
CA ASP A 53 8.92 8.88 -5.16
C ASP A 53 8.07 8.95 -3.90
N TYR A 54 7.11 8.03 -3.76
CA TYR A 54 6.25 7.93 -2.58
C TYR A 54 6.11 6.48 -2.13
N ASP A 55 6.29 6.26 -0.83
CA ASP A 55 6.01 5.01 -0.14
C ASP A 55 4.77 5.17 0.76
N ALA A 56 3.69 4.48 0.39
CA ALA A 56 2.42 4.56 1.10
C ALA A 56 2.41 3.85 2.45
N ASP A 57 3.32 2.90 2.70
CA ASP A 57 3.36 2.15 3.96
C ASP A 57 4.07 2.95 5.06
N THR A 58 5.05 3.76 4.67
CA THR A 58 5.76 4.67 5.59
C THR A 58 5.29 6.12 5.51
N ASN A 59 4.42 6.45 4.55
CA ASN A 59 4.00 7.83 4.26
C ASN A 59 5.21 8.75 4.03
N THR A 60 6.15 8.28 3.21
CA THR A 60 7.43 8.97 2.96
C THR A 60 7.53 9.40 1.51
N TYR A 61 7.95 10.65 1.30
CA TYR A 61 8.33 11.20 0.00
C TYR A 61 9.86 11.20 -0.14
N SER A 62 10.36 10.96 -1.35
CA SER A 62 11.79 11.08 -1.70
C SER A 62 11.98 11.40 -3.18
N ASN A 63 13.21 11.72 -3.60
CA ASN A 63 13.57 11.96 -4.99
C ASN A 63 12.65 12.98 -5.69
N ILE A 64 12.22 14.02 -4.96
CA ILE A 64 11.34 15.07 -5.45
C ILE A 64 12.12 15.92 -6.45
N ASN A 65 11.58 16.02 -7.67
CA ASN A 65 12.07 16.89 -8.72
C ASN A 65 10.88 17.44 -9.50
N ILE A 66 10.38 18.61 -9.09
CA ILE A 66 9.24 19.28 -9.72
C ILE A 66 9.68 20.65 -10.21
N THR A 67 9.39 20.94 -11.48
CA THR A 67 9.60 22.26 -12.08
C THR A 67 8.25 22.88 -12.39
N VAL A 68 8.07 24.12 -11.99
CA VAL A 68 6.93 24.94 -12.39
C VAL A 68 7.45 26.00 -13.37
N SER A 69 6.75 26.19 -14.50
CA SER A 69 7.15 27.19 -15.49
C SER A 69 6.87 28.60 -14.98
N ASN A 70 7.68 29.56 -15.44
CA ASN A 70 7.49 30.96 -15.08
C ASN A 70 6.14 31.48 -15.58
N PRO A 71 5.40 32.24 -14.77
CA PRO A 71 4.25 32.99 -15.25
C PRO A 71 4.68 33.95 -16.34
N ILE A 72 3.96 33.89 -17.46
CA ILE A 72 3.94 34.98 -18.41
C ILE A 72 3.31 36.15 -17.65
N PRO A 73 3.97 37.31 -17.50
CA PRO A 73 3.38 38.44 -16.80
C PRO A 73 2.20 38.93 -17.64
N ALA A 74 0.99 38.49 -17.28
CA ALA A 74 -0.21 38.81 -18.04
C ALA A 74 -0.56 40.31 -17.98
N ASN A 75 -0.08 41.05 -16.96
CA ASN A 75 -0.50 42.43 -16.70
C ASN A 75 0.60 43.35 -16.13
N GLY A 76 1.89 43.08 -16.38
CA GLY A 76 3.00 43.93 -15.89
C GLY A 76 3.27 43.88 -14.38
N VAL A 77 2.50 43.09 -13.63
CA VAL A 77 2.89 42.63 -12.29
C VAL A 77 4.02 41.61 -12.47
N PRO A 78 5.15 41.73 -11.76
CA PRO A 78 6.19 40.71 -11.78
C PRO A 78 5.57 39.37 -11.38
N GLY A 79 5.45 38.46 -12.34
CA GLY A 79 5.00 37.11 -12.05
C GLY A 79 6.04 36.43 -11.15
N TYR A 80 5.56 35.61 -10.21
CA TYR A 80 6.44 34.87 -9.32
C TYR A 80 7.12 33.71 -10.07
N VAL A 81 8.45 33.67 -10.07
CA VAL A 81 9.23 32.59 -10.69
C VAL A 81 9.27 31.40 -9.74
N TYR A 82 8.43 30.40 -9.99
CA TYR A 82 8.60 29.12 -9.32
C TYR A 82 9.77 28.36 -9.96
N GLY A 83 10.63 27.82 -9.10
CA GLY A 83 11.85 27.12 -9.52
C GLY A 83 11.67 25.61 -9.60
N THR A 84 12.80 24.92 -9.54
CA THR A 84 12.85 23.48 -9.30
C THR A 84 12.80 23.24 -7.81
N PHE A 85 11.85 22.41 -7.36
CA PHE A 85 11.79 21.90 -6.00
C PHE A 85 12.55 20.58 -5.91
N THR A 86 13.31 20.44 -4.83
CA THR A 86 14.13 19.28 -4.51
C THR A 86 13.73 18.72 -3.14
N ASP A 87 14.30 17.58 -2.73
CA ASP A 87 14.05 17.00 -1.41
C ASP A 87 14.34 17.97 -0.25
N SER A 88 15.27 18.92 -0.40
CA SER A 88 15.54 19.92 0.64
C SER A 88 14.43 20.97 0.81
N ASP A 89 13.53 21.08 -0.17
CA ASP A 89 12.38 21.99 -0.12
C ASP A 89 11.15 21.32 0.48
N PHE A 90 11.25 20.06 0.91
CA PHE A 90 10.13 19.31 1.50
C PHE A 90 9.79 19.85 2.89
N ILE A 91 8.60 20.42 3.02
CA ILE A 91 8.06 20.90 4.30
C ILE A 91 7.24 19.79 4.97
N GLY A 92 6.46 19.05 4.18
CA GLY A 92 5.63 17.96 4.68
C GLY A 92 4.73 17.36 3.61
N GLY A 93 4.11 16.23 3.95
CA GLY A 93 3.20 15.55 3.05
C GLY A 93 2.46 14.41 3.73
N SER A 94 1.37 14.00 3.10
CA SER A 94 0.59 12.82 3.43
C SER A 94 0.26 12.06 2.16
N SER A 95 -0.41 10.92 2.26
CA SER A 95 -0.97 10.24 1.10
C SER A 95 -1.93 11.10 0.28
N THR A 96 -2.49 12.18 0.83
CA THR A 96 -3.44 13.05 0.14
C THR A 96 -2.88 14.43 -0.19
N ALA A 97 -1.66 14.76 0.25
CA ALA A 97 -1.10 16.08 0.00
C ALA A 97 0.44 16.10 -0.05
N LEU A 98 0.98 17.05 -0.81
CA LEU A 98 2.41 17.33 -0.89
C LEU A 98 2.64 18.83 -0.73
N LEU A 99 3.46 19.22 0.25
CA LEU A 99 3.83 20.61 0.53
C LEU A 99 5.35 20.79 0.39
N LEU A 100 5.74 21.58 -0.60
CA LEU A 100 7.12 21.98 -0.88
C LEU A 100 7.27 23.49 -0.78
N GLY A 101 8.47 23.99 -0.54
CA GLY A 101 8.74 25.41 -0.68
C GLY A 101 9.90 25.92 0.17
N PRO A 102 10.88 26.62 -0.43
CA PRO A 102 11.73 27.53 0.32
C PRO A 102 11.02 28.89 0.47
N ASN A 103 10.85 29.35 1.72
CA ASN A 103 10.31 30.67 2.06
C ASN A 103 8.83 30.90 1.66
N GLU A 104 8.53 32.07 1.08
CA GLU A 104 7.20 32.56 0.68
C GLU A 104 6.56 31.80 -0.50
N ASN A 105 7.27 30.80 -1.06
CA ASN A 105 6.83 30.05 -2.23
C ASN A 105 6.44 28.63 -1.87
N LEU A 106 5.18 28.47 -1.50
CA LEU A 106 4.66 27.16 -1.23
C LEU A 106 4.14 26.53 -2.52
N PHE A 107 4.53 25.29 -2.74
CA PHE A 107 3.87 24.36 -3.65
C PHE A 107 3.08 23.38 -2.80
N ASP A 108 1.80 23.70 -2.61
CA ASP A 108 0.85 22.87 -1.86
C ASP A 108 -0.05 22.17 -2.87
N GLN A 109 -0.11 20.84 -2.77
CA GLN A 109 -0.91 20.03 -3.67
C GLN A 109 -1.76 19.05 -2.89
N SER A 110 -3.04 19.00 -3.27
CA SER A 110 -4.01 18.05 -2.73
C SER A 110 -4.44 17.06 -3.81
N PHE A 111 -4.37 15.78 -3.49
CA PHE A 111 -4.74 14.70 -4.40
C PHE A 111 -6.21 14.32 -4.21
N GLY A 112 -6.92 14.06 -5.32
CA GLY A 112 -8.33 13.66 -5.30
C GLY A 112 -8.59 12.29 -4.65
N SER A 113 -7.53 11.50 -4.45
CA SER A 113 -7.53 10.26 -3.68
C SER A 113 -6.14 10.02 -3.07
N PRO A 114 -6.03 9.21 -1.99
CA PRO A 114 -4.73 8.83 -1.44
C PRO A 114 -3.81 8.18 -2.48
N LEU A 115 -2.54 8.58 -2.49
CA LEU A 115 -1.47 7.86 -3.17
C LEU A 115 -1.31 6.49 -2.50
N THR A 116 -1.21 5.42 -3.29
CA THR A 116 -1.07 4.05 -2.79
C THR A 116 0.02 3.29 -3.53
N ASN A 117 0.54 2.22 -2.92
CA ASN A 117 1.51 1.32 -3.55
C ASN A 117 0.90 0.48 -4.70
N ALA A 118 -0.40 0.62 -5.00
CA ALA A 118 -0.99 0.08 -6.22
C ALA A 118 -0.75 0.97 -7.45
N GLY A 119 -0.34 2.23 -7.23
CA GLY A 119 -0.19 3.23 -8.28
C GLY A 119 -1.52 3.63 -8.91
N GLY A 120 -1.46 4.19 -10.11
CA GLY A 120 -2.63 4.58 -10.91
C GLY A 120 -2.58 6.03 -11.35
N THR A 121 -3.73 6.54 -11.81
CA THR A 121 -3.91 7.94 -12.20
C THR A 121 -4.87 8.61 -11.22
N ILE A 122 -4.42 9.71 -10.62
CA ILE A 122 -5.17 10.46 -9.62
C ILE A 122 -5.35 11.89 -10.13
N GLY A 123 -6.58 12.37 -10.07
CA GLY A 123 -6.88 13.78 -10.35
C GLY A 123 -6.33 14.66 -9.24
N VAL A 124 -5.84 15.83 -9.59
CA VAL A 124 -5.35 16.81 -8.61
C VAL A 124 -6.36 17.94 -8.52
N THR A 125 -6.83 18.18 -7.30
CA THR A 125 -7.83 19.21 -6.98
C THR A 125 -7.13 20.19 -6.05
N ALA A 126 -6.84 21.38 -6.54
CA ALA A 126 -5.90 22.36 -5.98
C ALA A 126 -5.88 22.56 -4.45
N SER A 127 -4.77 23.11 -3.93
CA SER A 127 -4.78 24.42 -3.24
C SER A 127 -3.35 24.93 -3.01
N TYR A 128 -3.03 26.16 -3.42
CA TYR A 128 -1.82 26.91 -3.05
C TYR A 128 -2.20 28.08 -2.16
N GLY A 129 -1.32 28.47 -1.24
CA GLY A 129 -1.35 29.78 -0.60
C GLY A 129 0.06 30.19 -0.18
N ASN A 130 0.42 31.46 -0.39
CA ASN A 130 1.47 32.08 0.40
C ASN A 130 0.83 32.41 1.76
N LEU A 131 1.46 32.02 2.87
CA LEU A 131 0.90 32.27 4.21
C LEU A 131 0.77 33.78 4.52
N ASP A 132 1.44 34.64 3.75
CA ASP A 132 1.52 36.08 3.98
C ASP A 132 0.85 36.93 2.87
N ILE A 133 0.58 36.38 1.68
CA ILE A 133 -0.07 37.12 0.57
C ILE A 133 -1.11 36.25 -0.14
N VAL A 134 -2.36 36.73 -0.15
CA VAL A 134 -3.54 36.11 -0.78
C VAL A 134 -3.41 36.12 -2.31
N ASP A 135 -2.62 35.21 -2.88
CA ASP A 135 -2.71 34.83 -4.29
C ASP A 135 -2.90 33.30 -4.38
N ILE A 136 -4.16 32.88 -4.33
CA ILE A 136 -4.56 31.46 -4.41
C ILE A 136 -4.73 31.13 -5.89
N ARG A 137 -3.81 30.33 -6.44
CA ARG A 137 -3.94 29.81 -7.81
C ARG A 137 -4.65 28.47 -7.80
N ASN A 138 -5.78 28.40 -8.49
CA ASN A 138 -6.46 27.13 -8.73
C ASN A 138 -5.74 26.40 -9.86
N THR A 139 -5.47 25.10 -9.66
CA THR A 139 -4.86 24.22 -10.66
C THR A 139 -5.75 23.01 -10.89
N THR A 140 -5.71 22.51 -12.11
CA THR A 140 -6.28 21.21 -12.47
C THR A 140 -5.21 20.42 -13.20
N GLY A 141 -5.10 19.14 -12.86
CA GLY A 141 -4.13 18.26 -13.48
C GLY A 141 -4.33 16.80 -13.06
N THR A 142 -3.43 15.94 -13.53
CA THR A 142 -3.39 14.54 -13.13
C THR A 142 -1.98 14.16 -12.73
N ILE A 143 -1.87 13.28 -11.74
CA ILE A 143 -0.62 12.60 -11.42
C ILE A 143 -0.79 11.12 -11.73
N SER A 144 0.26 10.50 -12.27
CA SER A 144 0.22 9.09 -12.65
C SER A 144 1.52 8.38 -12.29
N THR A 145 1.43 7.10 -11.94
CA THR A 145 2.61 6.21 -11.90
C THR A 145 2.60 5.29 -13.11
N VAL A 146 3.78 4.88 -13.57
CA VAL A 146 3.86 3.64 -14.35
C VAL A 146 3.60 2.51 -13.34
N GLY A 147 2.60 1.67 -13.61
CA GLY A 147 2.01 0.76 -12.64
C GLY A 147 3.03 -0.01 -11.80
N ALA A 148 2.74 -0.18 -10.52
CA ALA A 148 3.51 -1.04 -9.64
C ALA A 148 3.55 -2.44 -10.27
N THR A 149 4.75 -3.02 -10.44
CA THR A 149 4.81 -4.45 -10.71
C THR A 149 4.28 -5.14 -9.47
N PRO A 150 3.19 -5.93 -9.56
CA PRO A 150 2.63 -6.57 -8.38
C PRO A 150 3.75 -7.39 -7.73
N VAL A 151 4.03 -7.10 -6.47
CA VAL A 151 5.00 -7.88 -5.69
C VAL A 151 4.55 -9.34 -5.79
N PRO A 152 5.41 -10.27 -6.26
CA PRO A 152 5.05 -11.66 -6.35
C PRO A 152 4.52 -12.12 -4.99
N ALA A 153 3.29 -12.63 -4.97
CA ALA A 153 2.71 -13.15 -3.74
C ALA A 153 3.71 -14.13 -3.10
N PRO A 154 3.97 -14.03 -1.78
CA PRO A 154 4.90 -14.95 -1.13
C PRO A 154 4.55 -16.38 -1.51
N PRO A 155 5.52 -17.22 -1.92
CA PRO A 155 5.27 -18.58 -2.43
C PRO A 155 4.43 -19.50 -1.51
N GLY A 156 4.08 -19.08 -0.30
CA GLY A 156 3.29 -19.84 0.67
C GLY A 156 1.79 -19.55 0.72
N VAL A 157 1.27 -18.44 0.17
CA VAL A 157 -0.15 -18.07 0.38
C VAL A 157 -1.10 -19.07 -0.31
N LEU A 158 -0.77 -19.48 -1.54
CA LEU A 158 -1.48 -20.55 -2.23
C LEU A 158 -1.29 -21.89 -1.51
N GLY A 159 -0.09 -22.17 -1.02
CA GLY A 159 0.18 -23.37 -0.23
C GLY A 159 -0.70 -23.50 1.00
N LEU A 160 -0.90 -22.40 1.75
CA LEU A 160 -1.76 -22.33 2.93
C LEU A 160 -3.25 -22.50 2.58
N LEU A 161 -3.72 -21.88 1.51
CA LEU A 161 -5.11 -22.03 1.06
C LEU A 161 -5.41 -23.46 0.62
N LEU A 162 -4.51 -24.10 -0.15
CA LEU A 162 -4.68 -25.49 -0.56
C LEU A 162 -4.61 -26.46 0.63
N SER A 163 -3.64 -26.28 1.54
CA SER A 163 -3.50 -27.16 2.71
C SER A 163 -4.67 -27.00 3.70
N GLY A 164 -5.20 -25.78 3.88
CA GLY A 164 -6.43 -25.53 4.62
C GLY A 164 -7.66 -26.22 4.01
N ALA A 165 -7.83 -26.15 2.69
CA ALA A 165 -8.93 -26.82 1.98
C ALA A 165 -8.84 -28.36 2.10
N LEU A 166 -7.64 -28.92 1.98
CA LEU A 166 -7.39 -30.36 2.16
C LEU A 166 -7.68 -30.83 3.58
N ALA A 167 -7.25 -30.08 4.60
CA ALA A 167 -7.55 -30.38 5.99
C ALA A 167 -9.07 -30.33 6.29
N ALA A 168 -9.76 -29.31 5.77
CA ALA A 168 -11.21 -29.18 5.90
C ALA A 168 -11.97 -30.33 5.20
N HIS A 169 -11.51 -30.74 4.02
CA HIS A 169 -12.10 -31.87 3.30
C HIS A 169 -11.94 -33.18 4.08
N LYS A 170 -10.74 -33.46 4.60
CA LYS A 170 -10.48 -34.66 5.41
C LYS A 170 -11.32 -34.68 6.70
N ALA A 171 -11.47 -33.53 7.35
CA ALA A 171 -12.29 -33.41 8.57
C ALA A 171 -13.78 -33.62 8.30
N ARG A 172 -14.30 -33.24 7.12
CA ARG A 172 -15.70 -33.51 6.74
C ARG A 172 -15.95 -35.00 6.53
N LYS A 173 -15.01 -35.70 5.88
CA LYS A 173 -15.13 -37.15 5.63
C LYS A 173 -15.14 -37.98 6.93
N SER A 174 -14.29 -37.63 7.91
CA SER A 174 -14.29 -38.40 9.17
C SER A 174 -15.59 -38.24 9.98
N ARG A 175 -16.28 -37.10 9.86
CA ARG A 175 -17.58 -36.88 10.50
C ARG A 175 -18.70 -37.69 9.87
N SER A 176 -18.72 -37.82 8.54
CA SER A 176 -19.71 -38.69 7.87
C SER A 176 -19.50 -40.15 8.24
N ASP A 177 -18.26 -40.61 8.30
CA ASP A 177 -17.94 -42.00 8.63
C ASP A 177 -18.29 -42.34 10.08
N ALA A 178 -18.07 -41.40 11.02
CA ALA A 178 -18.46 -41.56 12.41
C ALA A 178 -20.00 -41.56 12.61
N ALA A 179 -20.73 -40.75 11.84
CA ALA A 179 -22.20 -40.74 11.89
C ALA A 179 -22.81 -42.06 11.37
N LEU A 180 -22.25 -42.62 10.30
CA LEU A 180 -22.67 -43.92 9.74
C LEU A 180 -22.38 -45.08 10.71
N ALA A 181 -21.23 -45.07 11.38
CA ALA A 181 -20.86 -46.12 12.34
C ALA A 181 -21.74 -46.11 13.61
N GLY A 182 -22.27 -44.95 14.01
CA GLY A 182 -23.20 -44.83 15.14
C GLY A 182 -24.60 -45.40 14.83
N SER A 183 -25.09 -45.20 13.61
CA SER A 183 -26.45 -45.60 13.21
C SER A 183 -26.70 -47.10 13.17
N ASN A 184 -25.66 -47.94 13.06
CA ASN A 184 -25.82 -49.39 12.92
C ASN A 184 -25.90 -50.15 14.26
N LYS A 185 -25.78 -49.46 15.39
CA LYS A 185 -25.86 -50.09 16.73
C LYS A 185 -27.27 -50.16 17.31
N ASP A 186 -28.23 -49.43 16.74
CA ASP A 186 -29.58 -49.31 17.30
C ASP A 186 -30.64 -50.22 16.65
N VAL A 187 -30.27 -51.04 15.66
CA VAL A 187 -31.22 -51.89 14.90
C VAL A 187 -31.32 -53.33 15.42
N VAL A 188 -30.59 -53.70 16.46
CA VAL A 188 -30.66 -55.06 17.06
C VAL A 188 -31.23 -54.98 18.48
N LYS A 189 -32.55 -54.88 18.59
CA LYS A 189 -33.31 -55.23 19.80
C LYS A 189 -34.67 -55.80 19.41
#